data_AF-A0ABD5XNK3-F1
#
_entry.id   AF-A0ABD5XNK3-F1
#
_cell.length_a   1.000
_cell.length_b   1.000
_cell.length_c   1.000
_cell.angle_alpha   90.00
_cell.angle_beta   90.00
_cell.angle_gamma   90.00
#
_symmetry.space_group_name_H-M   'P 1'
#
loop_
_entity.id
_entity.type
_entity.pdbx_description
1 polymer ?
#
loop_
_entity_poly.entity_id
_entity_poly.type
_entity_poly.pdbx_seq_one_letter_code
_entity_poly.pdbx_strand_id
1 'polypeptide(L)' 'MNDENTTVALSPDLADRLRDRAQSADFDSLDEYLNFILMSLEKQLDSESPANEEEDDVKDRLESLGYL' A
#
# COMPACT_ATOMS: atom_id res chain seq x y z
N MET A 1 -10.73 18.73 -13.08
CA MET A 1 -10.51 17.50 -12.29
C MET A 1 -11.28 17.74 -11.01
N ASN A 2 -12.31 16.94 -10.71
CA ASN A 2 -12.94 17.02 -9.39
C ASN A 2 -12.03 16.24 -8.46
N ASP A 3 -11.28 16.95 -7.62
CA ASP A 3 -10.55 16.33 -6.51
C ASP A 3 -11.60 15.91 -5.47
N GLU A 4 -12.20 14.73 -5.67
CA GLU A 4 -13.17 14.15 -4.75
C GLU A 4 -12.47 13.70 -3.47
N ASN A 5 -12.23 14.65 -2.57
CA ASN A 5 -11.61 14.36 -1.28
C ASN A 5 -12.63 13.76 -0.31
N THR A 6 -12.26 12.62 0.29
CA THR A 6 -13.04 11.99 1.36
C THR A 6 -12.47 12.38 2.71
N THR A 7 -13.32 12.88 3.61
CA THR A 7 -12.92 13.27 4.97
C THR A 7 -13.04 12.09 5.93
N VAL A 8 -11.97 11.80 6.67
CA VAL A 8 -11.93 10.76 7.72
C VAL A 8 -11.56 11.40 9.05
N ALA A 9 -12.25 11.02 10.12
CA ALA A 9 -11.93 11.47 11.47
C ALA A 9 -10.83 10.61 12.08
N LEU A 10 -9.79 11.26 12.61
CA LEU A 10 -8.69 10.62 13.34
C LEU A 10 -8.68 11.14 14.78
N SER A 11 -8.14 10.34 15.70
CA SER A 11 -7.88 10.86 17.06
C SER A 11 -6.83 11.98 16.99
N PRO A 12 -6.93 13.01 17.83
CA PRO A 12 -6.00 14.14 17.81
C PRO A 12 -4.55 13.68 18.01
N ASP A 13 -4.32 12.76 18.95
CA ASP A 13 -2.99 12.20 19.21
C ASP A 13 -2.39 11.48 17.99
N LEU A 14 -3.23 10.79 17.20
CA LEU A 14 -2.77 10.12 16.00
C LEU A 14 -2.47 11.12 14.89
N ALA A 15 -3.34 12.12 14.70
CA ALA A 15 -3.15 13.17 13.71
C ALA A 15 -1.85 13.95 13.96
N ASP A 16 -1.54 14.28 15.22
CA ASP A 16 -0.31 15.00 15.57
C ASP A 16 0.94 14.17 15.25
N ARG A 17 0.97 12.89 15.67
CA ARG A 17 2.07 11.99 15.32
C ARG A 17 2.27 11.83 13.81
N LEU A 18 1.17 11.81 13.05
CA LEU A 18 1.24 11.69 11.59
C LEU A 18 1.76 12.98 10.95
N ARG A 19 1.41 14.16 11.48
CA ARG A 19 1.99 15.44 11.01
C ARG A 19 3.49 15.53 11.24
N ASP A 20 3.94 15.16 12.43
CA ASP A 20 5.38 15.15 12.74
C ASP A 20 6.14 14.20 11.81
N ARG A 21 5.53 13.06 11.48
CA ARG A 21 6.12 12.06 10.59
C ARG A 21 6.09 12.51 9.12
N ALA A 22 5.04 13.19 8.68
CA ALA A 22 4.95 13.78 7.36
C ALA A 22 6.07 14.82 7.15
N GLN A 23 6.28 15.71 8.12
CA GLN A 23 7.38 16.69 8.09
C GLN A 23 8.75 16.02 8.08
N SER A 24 8.93 14.96 8.86
CA SER A 24 10.20 14.23 8.94
C SER A 24 10.51 13.45 7.65
N ALA A 25 9.51 13.18 6.82
CA ALA A 25 9.63 12.42 5.59
C ALA A 25 9.52 13.30 4.33
N ASP A 26 9.70 14.63 4.48
CA ASP A 26 9.70 15.62 3.40
C ASP A 26 8.42 15.66 2.55
N PHE A 27 7.26 15.36 3.13
CA PHE A 27 5.96 15.55 2.47
C PHE A 27 5.47 16.98 2.64
N ASP A 28 4.87 17.55 1.58
CA ASP A 28 4.37 18.93 1.58
C ASP A 28 3.07 19.08 2.37
N SER A 29 2.32 17.98 2.56
CA SER A 29 1.07 17.98 3.31
C SER A 29 0.77 16.65 4.01
N LEU A 30 -0.06 16.71 5.05
CA LEU A 30 -0.56 15.51 5.73
C LEU A 30 -1.42 14.64 4.78
N ASP A 31 -2.18 15.28 3.89
CA ASP A 31 -3.02 14.58 2.92
C ASP A 31 -2.20 13.76 1.93
N GLU A 32 -1.09 14.32 1.44
CA GLU A 32 -0.16 13.61 0.55
C GLU A 32 0.46 12.40 1.25
N TYR A 33 0.95 12.60 2.47
CA TYR A 33 1.53 11.54 3.30
C TYR A 33 0.53 10.41 3.58
N LEU A 34 -0.73 10.75 3.92
CA LEU A 34 -1.78 9.78 4.17
C LEU A 34 -2.14 8.98 2.91
N ASN A 35 -2.29 9.65 1.77
CA ASN A 35 -2.55 8.97 0.50
C ASN A 35 -1.43 7.99 0.16
N PHE A 36 -0.17 8.40 0.30
CA PHE A 36 0.98 7.54 0.05
C PHE A 36 0.98 6.30 0.93
N ILE A 37 0.74 6.46 2.23
CA ILE A 37 0.73 5.34 3.18
C ILE A 37 -0.44 4.40 2.92
N LEU A 38 -1.65 4.93 2.72
CA LEU A 38 -2.84 4.11 2.50
C LEU A 38 -2.72 3.32 1.20
N MET A 39 -2.22 3.93 0.13
CA MET A 39 -1.96 3.25 -1.14
C MET A 39 -0.85 2.20 -1.02
N SER A 40 0.18 2.48 -0.23
CA SER A 40 1.26 1.51 0.03
C SER A 40 0.77 0.33 0.85
N LEU A 41 -0.09 0.59 1.84
CA LEU A 41 -0.72 -0.42 2.68
C LEU A 41 -1.68 -1.29 1.87
N GLU A 42 -2.50 -0.70 1.00
CA GLU A 42 -3.38 -1.44 0.09
C GLU A 42 -2.57 -2.41 -0.79
N LYS A 43 -1.49 -1.93 -1.42
CA LYS A 43 -0.59 -2.80 -2.20
C LYS A 43 0.04 -3.92 -1.37
N GLN A 44 0.43 -3.64 -0.13
CA GLN A 44 0.97 -4.66 0.76
C GLN A 44 -0.09 -5.70 1.11
N LEU A 45 -1.32 -5.28 1.44
CA LEU A 45 -2.43 -6.18 1.73
C LEU A 45 -2.86 -7.00 0.51
N ASP A 46 -2.79 -6.43 -0.70
CA ASP A 46 -3.02 -7.15 -1.95
C ASP A 46 -1.88 -8.13 -2.26
N SER A 47 -0.64 -7.80 -1.91
CA SER A 47 0.52 -8.68 -2.10
C SER A 47 0.65 -9.77 -1.03
N GLU A 48 0.16 -9.50 0.19
CA GLU A 48 0.06 -10.45 1.30
C GLU A 48 -1.23 -11.28 1.25
N SER A 49 -2.23 -10.83 0.49
CA SER A 49 -3.28 -11.71 -0.02
C SER A 49 -2.62 -12.74 -0.92
N PRO A 50 -2.97 -14.04 -0.84
CA PRO A 50 -2.18 -15.12 -1.38
C PRO A 50 -2.07 -15.04 -2.92
N ALA A 51 -1.12 -14.25 -3.40
CA ALA A 51 -0.47 -14.37 -4.70
C ALA A 51 0.46 -15.61 -4.72
N ASN A 52 0.13 -16.64 -3.94
CA ASN A 52 0.73 -17.97 -4.00
C ASN A 52 0.03 -18.86 -5.04
N GLU A 53 -0.97 -18.38 -5.78
CA GLU A 53 -1.56 -19.15 -6.88
C GLU A 53 -0.84 -18.95 -8.23
N GLU A 54 -0.10 -17.86 -8.43
CA GLU A 54 0.62 -17.63 -9.71
C GLU A 54 2.03 -18.26 -9.75
N GLU A 55 2.71 -18.46 -8.62
CA GLU A 55 4.02 -19.15 -8.61
C GLU A 55 3.88 -20.68 -8.79
N ASP A 56 2.82 -21.30 -8.27
CA ASP A 56 2.55 -22.73 -8.45
C ASP A 56 2.22 -23.06 -9.92
N ASP A 57 1.44 -22.22 -10.60
CA ASP A 57 1.13 -22.40 -12.03
C ASP A 57 2.38 -22.29 -12.94
N VAL A 58 3.35 -21.44 -12.60
CA VAL A 58 4.61 -21.34 -13.35
C VAL A 58 5.48 -22.57 -13.10
N LYS A 59 5.49 -23.09 -11.87
CA LYS A 59 6.29 -24.25 -11.50
C LYS A 59 5.77 -25.53 -12.15
N ASP A 60 4.46 -25.74 -12.13
CA ASP A 60 3.78 -26.85 -12.80
C ASP A 60 3.98 -26.79 -14.32
N ARG A 61 3.99 -25.57 -14.89
CA ARG A 61 4.28 -25.37 -16.31
C ARG A 61 5.74 -25.64 -16.65
N LEU A 62 6.69 -25.30 -15.78
CA LEU A 62 8.12 -25.58 -15.98
C LEU A 62 8.45 -27.08 -15.84
N GLU A 63 7.80 -27.78 -14.92
CA GLU A 63 7.91 -29.24 -14.76
C GLU A 63 7.31 -29.98 -15.98
N SER A 64 6.14 -29.54 -16.47
CA SER A 64 5.51 -30.07 -17.69
C SER A 64 6.36 -29.87 -18.95
N LEU A 65 7.15 -28.80 -18.99
CA LEU A 65 8.07 -28.50 -20.10
C LEU A 65 9.49 -29.09 -19.91
N GLY A 66 9.77 -29.77 -18.78
CA GLY A 66 11.02 -30.49 -18.53
C GLY A 66 12.24 -29.59 -18.28
N TYR A 67 12.02 -28.37 -17.80
CA TYR A 67 13.11 -27.47 -17.40
C TYR A 67 13.55 -27.68 -15.94
N LEU A 68 12.76 -28.44 -15.17
CA LEU A 68 13.04 -29.04 -13.86
C LEU A 68 13.06 -30.56 -14.00
#